data_AF-J2MTV9-F1
#
_entry.id   AF-J2MTV9-F1
#
_cell.length_a   1.000
_cell.length_b   1.000
_cell.length_c   1.000
_cell.angle_alpha   90.00
_cell.angle_beta   90.00
_cell.angle_gamma   90.00
#
_symmetry.space_group_name_H-M   'P 1'
#
loop_
_entity.id
_entity.type
_entity.pdbx_description
1 polymer ?
#
loop_
_entity_poly.entity_id
_entity_poly.type
_entity_poly.pdbx_seq_one_letter_code
_entity_poly.pdbx_strand_id
1 'polypeptide(L)'
;MRLLQTSLPDVAVLEPAIYEDSQGYSMQSFNEPAFHKALKNAGFPVPRPLIQDNHFCSKKGVIRGLRYQLPPHAQGNLIRVVNGSGYVVVVDVRRDSLTFGKWVGIELDAVSQRMLWVPEGFAHGFVALEDDTHFFYKTTNDYHKESERNVRWNDPCIGIDWPKFTEISISAKDEVAPLLKNSEPHSEFLQGTTELMDLKVIGDERGSLIALEQGLNIPFAIKRVYYIYDTLSDVGRGFHAHRRLEQMAICVSGSCKIVIDDGVTRQQIGLDSASKALIIRNMIWREMHEFSDDCVLLVLASEPYDESDYIRDYDQFIKEVNYGKK
;
A
#
# COMPACT_ATOMS: atom_id res chain seq x y z
N MET A 1 -11.89 16.27 15.05
CA MET A 1 -12.12 16.11 13.60
C MET A 1 -13.23 15.10 13.38
N ARG A 2 -14.04 15.29 12.33
CA ARG A 2 -15.10 14.38 11.91
C ARG A 2 -14.73 13.78 10.55
N LEU A 3 -14.98 12.49 10.34
CA LEU A 3 -14.84 11.86 9.03
C LEU A 3 -16.19 11.81 8.32
N LEU A 4 -16.16 12.07 7.01
CA LEU A 4 -17.25 11.88 6.08
C LEU A 4 -16.83 10.83 5.05
N GLN A 5 -17.67 9.82 4.84
CA GLN A 5 -17.45 8.80 3.82
C GLN A 5 -17.66 9.38 2.42
N THR A 6 -16.94 8.83 1.45
CA THR A 6 -17.11 9.15 0.04
C THR A 6 -17.74 7.98 -0.71
N SER A 7 -17.96 8.12 -2.03
CA SER A 7 -18.40 7.01 -2.88
C SER A 7 -17.33 5.92 -3.04
N LEU A 8 -16.07 6.22 -2.76
CA LEU A 8 -15.00 5.24 -2.61
C LEU A 8 -14.87 4.89 -1.12
N PRO A 9 -15.18 3.65 -0.70
CA PRO A 9 -15.27 3.29 0.72
C PRO A 9 -14.00 3.54 1.54
N ASP A 10 -12.83 3.50 0.91
CA ASP A 10 -11.53 3.66 1.56
C ASP A 10 -11.04 5.12 1.59
N VAL A 11 -11.71 6.02 0.87
CA VAL A 11 -11.37 7.44 0.78
C VAL A 11 -12.30 8.23 1.68
N ALA A 12 -11.75 9.13 2.50
CA ALA A 12 -12.51 9.89 3.49
C ALA A 12 -12.20 11.38 3.47
N VAL A 13 -13.23 12.21 3.68
CA VAL A 13 -13.07 13.64 3.93
C VAL A 13 -13.00 13.88 5.43
N LEU A 14 -12.06 14.70 5.85
CA LEU A 14 -11.86 15.10 7.24
C LEU A 14 -12.28 16.56 7.42
N GLU A 15 -13.21 16.78 8.33
CA GLU A 15 -13.60 18.11 8.77
C GLU A 15 -12.86 18.45 10.08
N PRO A 16 -11.99 19.48 10.06
CA PRO A 16 -11.34 19.95 11.28
C PRO A 16 -12.33 20.67 12.20
N ALA A 17 -11.96 20.79 13.48
CA ALA A 17 -12.63 21.73 14.37
C ALA A 17 -11.92 23.08 14.24
N ILE A 18 -12.64 24.09 13.76
CA ILE A 18 -12.16 25.46 13.58
C ILE A 18 -12.75 26.31 14.70
N TYR A 19 -11.89 27.06 15.39
CA TYR A 19 -12.27 27.99 16.45
C TYR A 19 -11.99 29.41 15.98
N GLU A 20 -13.05 30.17 15.72
CA GLU A 20 -12.97 31.54 15.20
C GLU A 20 -13.24 32.56 16.30
N ASP A 21 -12.51 33.67 16.27
CA ASP A 21 -12.72 34.84 17.11
C ASP A 21 -12.42 36.14 16.34
N SER A 22 -12.41 37.28 17.03
CA SER A 22 -12.16 38.58 16.41
C SER A 22 -10.72 38.77 15.89
N GLN A 23 -9.78 37.91 16.27
CA GLN A 23 -8.38 37.93 15.82
C GLN A 23 -8.14 37.02 14.62
N GLY A 24 -9.08 36.12 14.31
CA GLY A 24 -8.99 35.18 13.19
C GLY A 24 -9.53 33.81 13.57
N TYR A 25 -8.81 32.75 13.21
CA TYR A 25 -9.18 31.40 13.58
C TYR A 25 -7.98 30.57 13.97
N SER A 26 -8.23 29.52 14.75
CA SER A 26 -7.26 28.49 15.08
C SER A 26 -7.85 27.11 14.82
N MET A 27 -7.00 26.19 14.39
CA MET A 27 -7.34 24.78 14.27
C MET A 27 -6.11 23.91 14.52
N GLN A 28 -6.34 22.70 15.04
CA GLN A 28 -5.32 21.66 14.99
C GLN A 28 -5.32 21.07 13.58
N SER A 29 -4.43 21.59 12.74
CA SER A 29 -4.28 21.20 11.34
C SER A 29 -4.02 19.70 11.17
N PHE A 30 -3.27 19.09 12.09
CA PHE A 30 -3.03 17.66 12.16
C PHE A 30 -2.65 17.22 13.57
N ASN A 31 -3.12 16.05 13.98
CA ASN A 31 -2.68 15.34 15.17
C ASN A 31 -2.85 13.84 14.92
N GLU A 32 -1.73 13.13 14.86
CA GLU A 32 -1.71 11.73 14.44
C GLU A 32 -2.54 10.81 15.35
N PRO A 33 -2.45 10.89 16.70
CA PRO A 33 -3.33 10.11 17.56
C PRO A 33 -4.83 10.36 17.32
N ALA A 34 -5.23 11.62 17.14
CA ALA A 34 -6.63 11.99 16.87
C ALA A 34 -7.08 11.50 15.48
N PHE A 35 -6.21 11.61 14.48
CA PHE A 35 -6.44 11.12 13.12
C PHE A 35 -6.63 9.59 13.10
N HIS A 36 -5.70 8.84 13.71
CA HIS A 36 -5.80 7.39 13.82
C HIS A 36 -7.04 6.94 14.58
N LYS A 37 -7.39 7.63 15.66
CA LYS A 37 -8.63 7.35 16.41
C LYS A 37 -9.87 7.58 15.54
N ALA A 38 -9.89 8.67 14.77
CA ALA A 38 -11.02 9.01 13.91
C ALA A 38 -11.19 8.00 12.76
N LEU A 39 -10.09 7.54 12.14
CA LEU A 39 -10.10 6.45 11.15
C LEU A 39 -10.62 5.14 11.75
N LYS A 40 -10.06 4.69 12.87
CA LYS A 40 -10.49 3.46 13.56
C LYS A 40 -11.98 3.47 13.89
N ASN A 41 -12.48 4.59 14.45
CA ASN A 41 -13.89 4.74 14.80
C ASN A 41 -14.82 4.65 13.59
N ALA A 42 -14.33 5.04 12.40
CA ALA A 42 -15.07 4.97 11.16
C ALA A 42 -14.83 3.66 10.38
N GLY A 43 -14.07 2.71 10.95
CA GLY A 43 -13.78 1.41 10.34
C GLY A 43 -12.66 1.41 9.29
N PHE A 44 -11.89 2.49 9.20
CA PHE A 44 -10.78 2.60 8.26
C PHE A 44 -9.49 1.99 8.84
N PRO A 45 -8.61 1.41 7.99
CA PRO A 45 -7.26 1.03 8.39
C PRO A 45 -6.47 2.24 8.91
N VAL A 46 -5.59 1.99 9.88
CA VAL A 46 -4.63 3.01 10.33
C VAL A 46 -3.43 3.01 9.38
N PRO A 47 -3.07 4.16 8.80
CA PRO A 47 -1.90 4.23 7.92
C PRO A 47 -0.58 4.18 8.70
N ARG A 48 0.50 4.02 7.94
CA ARG A 48 1.86 4.31 8.41
C ARG A 48 2.00 5.80 8.77
N PRO A 49 3.02 6.18 9.57
CA PRO A 49 3.29 7.58 9.88
C PRO A 49 3.41 8.43 8.61
N LEU A 50 2.96 9.69 8.69
CA LEU A 50 3.14 10.65 7.62
C LEU A 50 4.55 11.26 7.73
N ILE A 51 5.44 10.94 6.80
CA ILE A 51 6.88 11.21 6.91
C ILE A 51 7.39 12.31 5.97
N GLN A 52 6.60 12.73 4.98
CA GLN A 52 6.98 13.77 4.03
C GLN A 52 5.83 14.75 3.80
N ASP A 53 6.18 16.03 3.69
CA ASP A 53 5.27 17.11 3.33
C ASP A 53 5.60 17.63 1.92
N ASN A 54 4.58 17.82 1.08
CA ASN A 54 4.71 18.48 -0.21
C ASN A 54 3.79 19.70 -0.28
N HIS A 55 4.27 20.78 -0.91
CA HIS A 55 3.52 22.02 -1.08
C HIS A 55 3.59 22.47 -2.53
N PHE A 56 2.42 22.65 -3.15
CA PHE A 56 2.28 23.15 -4.52
C PHE A 56 1.49 24.45 -4.53
N CYS A 57 1.94 25.42 -5.33
CA CYS A 57 1.13 26.57 -5.75
C CYS A 57 0.76 26.39 -7.23
N SER A 58 -0.50 26.64 -7.58
CA SER A 58 -1.01 26.48 -8.95
C SER A 58 -1.90 27.65 -9.36
N LYS A 59 -1.81 28.01 -10.65
CA LYS A 59 -2.71 28.96 -11.30
C LYS A 59 -4.05 28.29 -11.61
N LYS A 60 -5.10 29.09 -11.79
CA LYS A 60 -6.42 28.59 -12.19
C LYS A 60 -6.34 27.73 -13.46
N GLY A 61 -7.06 26.61 -13.47
CA GLY A 61 -7.13 25.69 -14.61
C GLY A 61 -5.91 24.76 -14.77
N VAL A 62 -4.91 24.86 -13.89
CA VAL A 62 -3.78 23.92 -13.88
C VAL A 62 -4.24 22.57 -13.33
N ILE A 63 -4.09 21.52 -14.14
CA ILE A 63 -4.30 20.13 -13.76
C ILE A 63 -2.95 19.48 -13.45
N ARG A 64 -2.88 18.74 -12.33
CA ARG A 64 -1.74 17.89 -11.99
C ARG A 64 -2.21 16.48 -11.66
N GLY A 65 -1.55 15.50 -12.27
CA GLY A 65 -1.87 14.08 -12.13
C GLY A 65 -2.71 13.50 -13.27
N LEU A 66 -3.26 12.29 -13.13
CA LEU A 66 -3.35 11.50 -11.89
C LEU A 66 -2.05 10.72 -11.60
N ARG A 67 -1.61 10.65 -10.34
CA ARG A 67 -0.36 9.99 -9.94
C ARG A 67 -0.52 9.07 -8.74
N TYR A 68 0.34 8.07 -8.67
CA TYR A 68 0.49 7.11 -7.57
C TYR A 68 1.91 6.55 -7.56
N GLN A 69 2.32 5.91 -6.47
CA GLN A 69 3.57 5.13 -6.42
C GLN A 69 3.23 3.66 -6.19
N LEU A 70 3.97 2.77 -6.85
CA LEU A 70 3.86 1.32 -6.65
C LEU A 70 4.59 0.87 -5.37
N PRO A 71 4.19 -0.26 -4.76
CA PRO A 71 4.97 -0.89 -3.70
C PRO A 71 6.41 -1.20 -4.15
N PRO A 72 7.37 -1.23 -3.22
CA PRO A 72 7.22 -0.99 -1.76
C PRO A 72 7.08 0.50 -1.39
N HIS A 73 7.15 1.42 -2.37
CA HIS A 73 7.11 2.86 -2.17
C HIS A 73 5.70 3.46 -2.29
N ALA A 74 4.65 2.65 -2.16
CA ALA A 74 3.28 3.14 -2.20
C ALA A 74 3.04 4.25 -1.15
N GLN A 75 2.20 5.23 -1.49
CA GLN A 75 1.93 6.41 -0.68
C GLN A 75 0.44 6.59 -0.41
N GLY A 76 0.09 6.68 0.87
CA GLY A 76 -1.13 7.32 1.33
C GLY A 76 -0.88 8.83 1.44
N ASN A 77 -1.91 9.63 1.20
CA ASN A 77 -1.85 11.08 1.09
C ASN A 77 -2.97 11.72 1.93
N LEU A 78 -2.60 12.65 2.81
CA LEU A 78 -3.54 13.57 3.45
C LEU A 78 -3.42 14.93 2.77
N ILE A 79 -4.45 15.32 2.02
CA ILE A 79 -4.43 16.45 1.10
C ILE A 79 -5.30 17.58 1.64
N ARG A 80 -4.85 18.83 1.55
CA ARG A 80 -5.65 20.02 1.90
C ARG A 80 -5.29 21.21 1.03
N VAL A 81 -6.20 22.17 0.95
CA VAL A 81 -5.94 23.49 0.35
C VAL A 81 -5.78 24.52 1.47
N VAL A 82 -4.71 25.30 1.43
CA VAL A 82 -4.39 26.31 2.46
C VAL A 82 -4.61 27.75 1.99
N ASN A 83 -4.74 27.94 0.68
CA ASN A 83 -5.11 29.20 0.05
C ASN A 83 -5.85 28.90 -1.26
N GLY A 84 -6.88 29.67 -1.59
CA GLY A 84 -7.73 29.45 -2.76
C GLY A 84 -8.62 28.20 -2.65
N SER A 85 -8.98 27.63 -3.80
CA SER A 85 -9.85 26.47 -3.91
C SER A 85 -9.43 25.52 -5.05
N GLY A 86 -9.66 24.23 -4.85
CA GLY A 86 -9.19 23.17 -5.73
C GLY A 86 -10.12 21.97 -5.76
N TYR A 87 -10.29 21.36 -6.92
CA TYR A 87 -11.04 20.11 -7.05
C TYR A 87 -10.07 18.94 -7.14
N VAL A 88 -10.03 18.10 -6.10
CA VAL A 88 -9.16 16.94 -5.98
C VAL A 88 -9.91 15.69 -6.42
N VAL A 89 -9.31 14.93 -7.33
CA VAL A 89 -9.85 13.68 -7.85
C VAL A 89 -9.01 12.52 -7.37
N VAL A 90 -9.69 11.43 -7.00
CA VAL A 90 -9.10 10.18 -6.55
C VAL A 90 -9.70 9.05 -7.37
N VAL A 91 -8.85 8.17 -7.89
CA VAL A 91 -9.22 7.01 -8.73
C VAL A 91 -8.65 5.75 -8.11
N ASP A 92 -9.49 4.72 -7.99
CA ASP A 92 -9.06 3.40 -7.55
C ASP A 92 -8.29 2.69 -8.68
N VAL A 93 -6.99 2.47 -8.49
CA VAL A 93 -6.12 1.79 -9.46
C VAL A 93 -5.71 0.38 -8.99
N ARG A 94 -6.41 -0.17 -7.99
CA ARG A 94 -6.21 -1.54 -7.48
C ARG A 94 -6.99 -2.53 -8.32
N ARG A 95 -6.30 -3.40 -9.07
CA ARG A 95 -6.95 -4.34 -10.00
C ARG A 95 -7.95 -5.29 -9.33
N ASP A 96 -7.65 -5.70 -8.11
CA ASP A 96 -8.47 -6.65 -7.36
C ASP A 96 -9.61 -5.97 -6.58
N SER A 97 -9.71 -4.64 -6.67
CA SER A 97 -10.77 -3.88 -6.01
C SER A 97 -12.10 -3.96 -6.76
N LEU A 98 -13.20 -4.13 -6.03
CA LEU A 98 -14.57 -4.02 -6.56
C LEU A 98 -14.87 -2.63 -7.13
N THR A 99 -14.10 -1.61 -6.72
CA THR A 99 -14.21 -0.24 -7.20
C THR A 99 -13.12 0.13 -8.20
N PHE A 100 -12.38 -0.82 -8.78
CA PHE A 100 -11.35 -0.52 -9.79
C PHE A 100 -11.87 0.38 -10.92
N GLY A 101 -11.12 1.45 -11.20
CA GLY A 101 -11.46 2.47 -12.19
C GLY A 101 -12.60 3.41 -11.79
N LYS A 102 -13.21 3.24 -10.61
CA LYS A 102 -14.14 4.21 -10.03
C LYS A 102 -13.37 5.38 -9.43
N TRP A 103 -14.03 6.53 -9.38
CA TRP A 103 -13.43 7.77 -8.91
C TRP A 103 -14.37 8.54 -8.00
N VAL A 104 -13.79 9.44 -7.21
CA VAL A 104 -14.52 10.50 -6.51
C VAL A 104 -13.77 11.82 -6.69
N GLY A 105 -14.51 12.92 -6.79
CA GLY A 105 -13.94 14.26 -6.81
C GLY A 105 -14.52 15.12 -5.70
N ILE A 106 -13.66 15.85 -5.02
CA ILE A 106 -13.95 16.61 -3.81
C ILE A 106 -13.35 17.99 -3.94
N GLU A 107 -14.17 19.02 -3.74
CA GLU A 107 -13.69 20.39 -3.61
C GLU A 107 -13.08 20.60 -2.23
N LEU A 108 -11.84 21.08 -2.20
CA LEU A 108 -11.11 21.50 -1.01
C LEU A 108 -10.77 22.97 -1.15
N ASP A 109 -10.89 23.71 -0.06
CA ASP A 109 -10.73 25.16 -0.07
C ASP A 109 -10.23 25.67 1.29
N ALA A 110 -9.73 26.90 1.29
CA ALA A 110 -9.19 27.54 2.49
C ALA A 110 -10.26 27.98 3.53
N VAL A 111 -11.54 27.96 3.16
CA VAL A 111 -12.67 28.37 4.01
C VAL A 111 -13.19 27.20 4.85
N SER A 112 -13.53 26.08 4.20
CA SER A 112 -13.99 24.85 4.85
C SER A 112 -12.85 24.09 5.53
N GLN A 113 -11.61 24.30 5.06
CA GLN A 113 -10.37 23.69 5.55
C GLN A 113 -10.41 22.16 5.63
N ARG A 114 -11.28 21.56 4.83
CA ARG A 114 -11.41 20.11 4.74
C ARG A 114 -10.12 19.50 4.23
N MET A 115 -9.87 18.28 4.67
CA MET A 115 -8.76 17.46 4.19
C MET A 115 -9.32 16.20 3.55
N LEU A 116 -8.60 15.65 2.58
CA LEU A 116 -8.93 14.38 1.93
C LEU A 116 -7.87 13.35 2.28
N TRP A 117 -8.30 12.26 2.92
CA TRP A 117 -7.46 11.09 3.13
C TRP A 117 -7.62 10.14 1.94
N VAL A 118 -6.49 9.86 1.29
CA VAL A 118 -6.35 8.95 0.15
C VAL A 118 -5.36 7.86 0.55
N PRO A 119 -5.77 6.60 0.75
CA PRO A 119 -4.84 5.54 1.12
C PRO A 119 -3.97 5.11 -0.06
N GLU A 120 -3.00 4.25 0.24
CA GLU A 120 -2.17 3.55 -0.76
C GLU A 120 -3.08 2.80 -1.76
N GLY A 121 -2.64 2.66 -3.02
CA GLY A 121 -3.46 2.02 -4.05
C GLY A 121 -4.34 2.94 -4.89
N PHE A 122 -4.41 4.23 -4.58
CA PHE A 122 -5.21 5.19 -5.34
C PHE A 122 -4.34 6.18 -6.12
N ALA A 123 -4.73 6.43 -7.37
CA ALA A 123 -4.19 7.54 -8.13
C ALA A 123 -4.94 8.81 -7.74
N HIS A 124 -4.21 9.92 -7.59
CA HIS A 124 -4.82 11.20 -7.24
C HIS A 124 -4.29 12.33 -8.12
N GLY A 125 -5.09 13.36 -8.27
CA GLY A 125 -4.73 14.59 -8.95
C GLY A 125 -5.68 15.71 -8.60
N PHE A 126 -5.44 16.89 -9.13
CA PHE A 126 -6.29 18.04 -8.86
C PHE A 126 -6.31 19.02 -10.01
N VAL A 127 -7.30 19.91 -9.96
CA VAL A 127 -7.35 21.15 -10.71
C VAL A 127 -7.53 22.33 -9.77
N ALA A 128 -6.72 23.38 -9.97
CA ALA A 128 -6.89 24.63 -9.23
C ALA A 128 -8.07 25.43 -9.81
N LEU A 129 -9.00 25.86 -8.96
CA LEU A 129 -10.19 26.60 -9.36
C LEU A 129 -9.96 28.13 -9.35
N GLU A 130 -8.90 28.55 -8.66
CA GLU A 130 -8.47 29.94 -8.50
C GLU A 130 -6.97 30.07 -8.76
N ASP A 131 -6.52 31.29 -9.04
CA ASP A 131 -5.09 31.61 -9.00
C ASP A 131 -4.57 31.56 -7.56
N ASP A 132 -3.26 31.34 -7.42
CA ASP A 132 -2.61 31.27 -6.11
C ASP A 132 -3.18 30.16 -5.20
N THR A 133 -3.68 29.07 -5.80
CA THR A 133 -4.21 27.94 -5.03
C THR A 133 -3.06 27.10 -4.47
N HIS A 134 -3.01 26.98 -3.14
CA HIS A 134 -1.95 26.27 -2.43
C HIS A 134 -2.44 24.92 -1.92
N PHE A 135 -1.94 23.83 -2.51
CA PHE A 135 -2.20 22.48 -2.03
C PHE A 135 -1.06 22.01 -1.13
N PHE A 136 -1.43 21.38 -0.03
CA PHE A 136 -0.51 20.80 0.95
C PHE A 136 -0.82 19.31 1.14
N TYR A 137 0.21 18.48 1.04
CA TYR A 137 0.13 17.02 1.11
C TYR A 137 1.02 16.55 2.26
N LYS A 138 0.50 15.64 3.08
CA LYS A 138 1.32 14.78 3.94
C LYS A 138 1.30 13.36 3.39
N THR A 139 2.43 12.68 3.29
CA THR A 139 2.52 11.35 2.65
C THR A 139 3.09 10.28 3.59
N THR A 140 2.62 9.04 3.49
CA THR A 140 3.06 7.90 4.32
C THR A 140 4.42 7.32 3.91
N ASN A 141 5.00 7.82 2.83
CA ASN A 141 6.27 7.35 2.28
C ASN A 141 7.00 8.48 1.57
N ASP A 142 8.29 8.31 1.32
CA ASP A 142 9.11 9.26 0.57
C ASP A 142 8.82 9.19 -0.94
N TYR A 143 9.18 10.27 -1.65
CA TYR A 143 9.08 10.28 -3.11
C TYR A 143 10.12 9.34 -3.73
N HIS A 144 9.64 8.37 -4.50
CA HIS A 144 10.49 7.41 -5.21
C HIS A 144 10.20 7.44 -6.72
N LYS A 145 11.08 8.12 -7.45
CA LYS A 145 10.93 8.40 -8.89
C LYS A 145 10.66 7.15 -9.72
N GLU A 146 11.31 6.03 -9.42
CA GLU A 146 11.19 4.80 -10.22
C GLU A 146 9.86 4.06 -9.97
N SER A 147 9.25 4.28 -8.79
CA SER A 147 7.96 3.68 -8.44
C SER A 147 6.77 4.55 -8.84
N GLU A 148 7.00 5.80 -9.22
CA GLU A 148 5.95 6.71 -9.66
C GLU A 148 5.30 6.21 -10.95
N ARG A 149 3.97 6.26 -10.99
CA ARG A 149 3.13 5.95 -12.13
C ARG A 149 2.07 7.03 -12.29
N ASN A 150 1.59 7.19 -13.52
CA ASN A 150 0.56 8.16 -13.84
C ASN A 150 -0.57 7.49 -14.63
N VAL A 151 -1.77 8.01 -14.46
CA VAL A 151 -2.91 7.71 -15.33
C VAL A 151 -3.37 9.00 -15.97
N ARG A 152 -3.76 8.91 -17.24
CA ARG A 152 -4.29 10.04 -18.00
C ARG A 152 -5.48 10.68 -17.29
N TRP A 153 -5.37 11.98 -17.05
CA TRP A 153 -6.38 12.78 -16.33
C TRP A 153 -7.77 12.77 -16.99
N ASN A 154 -7.81 12.67 -18.33
CA ASN A 154 -9.02 12.60 -19.14
C ASN A 154 -9.23 11.22 -19.77
N ASP A 155 -8.83 10.16 -19.08
CA ASP A 155 -9.10 8.79 -19.52
C ASP A 155 -10.62 8.57 -19.70
N PRO A 156 -11.09 8.20 -20.91
CA PRO A 156 -12.51 8.06 -21.20
C PRO A 156 -13.16 6.86 -20.51
N CYS A 157 -12.39 5.85 -20.10
CA CYS A 157 -12.91 4.72 -19.34
C CYS A 157 -13.14 5.06 -17.87
N ILE A 158 -12.32 5.95 -17.28
CA ILE A 158 -12.57 6.49 -15.94
C ILE A 158 -13.73 7.49 -15.99
N GLY A 159 -13.75 8.36 -17.00
CA GLY A 159 -14.85 9.30 -17.24
C GLY A 159 -14.99 10.33 -16.12
N ILE A 160 -13.90 10.99 -15.73
CA ILE A 160 -13.90 12.00 -14.67
C ILE A 160 -14.67 13.24 -15.15
N ASP A 161 -15.64 13.66 -14.35
CA ASP A 161 -16.39 14.90 -14.55
C ASP A 161 -15.63 16.06 -13.90
N TRP A 162 -14.59 16.53 -14.58
CA TRP A 162 -13.85 17.71 -14.15
C TRP A 162 -14.75 18.95 -14.23
N PRO A 163 -14.63 19.91 -13.29
CA PRO A 163 -15.39 21.16 -13.38
C PRO A 163 -15.16 21.85 -14.73
N LYS A 164 -16.11 22.66 -15.19
CA LYS A 164 -15.98 23.33 -16.49
C LYS A 164 -14.91 24.42 -16.43
N PHE A 165 -13.94 24.35 -17.33
CA PHE A 165 -12.86 25.33 -17.47
C PHE A 165 -12.83 25.91 -18.88
N THR A 166 -12.42 27.17 -19.00
CA THR A 166 -12.20 27.85 -20.29
C THR A 166 -10.83 27.54 -20.87
N GLU A 167 -9.82 27.40 -20.01
CA GLU A 167 -8.44 27.07 -20.36
C GLU A 167 -7.91 26.02 -19.38
N ILE A 168 -7.31 24.95 -19.92
CA ILE A 168 -6.69 23.88 -19.14
C ILE A 168 -5.19 23.94 -19.39
N SER A 169 -4.40 23.92 -18.32
CA SER A 169 -2.95 23.82 -18.38
C SER A 169 -2.51 22.52 -17.73
N ILE A 170 -1.77 21.69 -18.46
CA ILE A 170 -1.27 20.41 -17.98
C ILE A 170 0.21 20.27 -18.31
N SER A 171 0.95 19.54 -17.47
CA SER A 171 2.36 19.26 -17.73
C SER A 171 2.51 18.27 -18.89
N ALA A 172 3.60 18.38 -19.66
CA ALA A 172 3.89 17.42 -20.74
C ALA A 172 3.93 15.97 -20.24
N LYS A 173 4.38 15.75 -19.00
CA LYS A 173 4.41 14.44 -18.34
C LYS A 173 3.01 13.86 -18.14
N ASP A 174 2.07 14.66 -17.65
CA ASP A 174 0.71 14.22 -17.37
C ASP A 174 -0.13 14.13 -18.66
N GLU A 175 0.17 14.95 -19.67
CA GLU A 175 -0.49 14.95 -20.98
C GLU A 175 -0.30 13.62 -21.74
N VAL A 176 0.93 13.07 -21.70
CA VAL A 176 1.26 11.81 -22.38
C VAL A 176 1.09 10.58 -21.49
N ALA A 177 0.52 10.72 -20.29
CA ALA A 177 0.29 9.60 -19.38
C ALA A 177 -0.55 8.49 -20.05
N PRO A 178 -0.32 7.22 -19.71
CA PRO A 178 -1.05 6.10 -20.29
C PRO A 178 -2.52 6.09 -19.83
N LEU A 179 -3.37 5.45 -20.62
CA LEU A 179 -4.73 5.10 -20.22
C LEU A 179 -4.68 4.08 -19.06
N LEU A 180 -5.72 4.01 -18.23
CA LEU A 180 -5.81 3.12 -17.07
C LEU A 180 -5.56 1.66 -17.46
N LYS A 181 -6.13 1.22 -18.58
CA LYS A 181 -5.93 -0.15 -19.10
C LYS A 181 -4.47 -0.47 -19.44
N ASN A 182 -3.66 0.54 -19.72
CA ASN A 182 -2.24 0.43 -20.08
C ASN A 182 -1.32 0.88 -18.94
N SER A 183 -1.88 1.37 -17.82
CA SER A 183 -1.11 1.74 -16.65
C SER A 183 -0.78 0.51 -15.81
N GLU A 184 0.40 0.51 -15.21
CA GLU A 184 0.80 -0.55 -14.29
C GLU A 184 -0.07 -0.47 -13.02
N PRO A 185 -0.91 -1.46 -12.73
CA PRO A 185 -1.85 -1.35 -11.63
C PRO A 185 -1.14 -1.30 -10.28
N HIS A 186 -1.74 -0.63 -9.30
CA HIS A 186 -1.29 -0.79 -7.93
C HIS A 186 -1.88 -2.09 -7.38
N SER A 187 -1.08 -3.14 -7.34
CA SER A 187 -1.37 -4.28 -6.49
C SER A 187 -0.75 -4.00 -5.12
N GLU A 188 -1.49 -4.14 -4.01
CA GLU A 188 -0.89 -4.13 -2.65
C GLU A 188 0.23 -5.18 -2.52
N PHE A 189 0.21 -6.15 -3.44
CA PHE A 189 1.10 -7.28 -3.51
C PHE A 189 2.00 -7.13 -4.73
N LEU A 190 3.31 -7.08 -4.53
CA LEU A 190 4.25 -7.47 -5.58
C LEU A 190 4.06 -8.99 -5.78
N GLN A 191 3.06 -9.37 -6.56
CA GLN A 191 2.74 -10.78 -6.83
C GLN A 191 4.00 -11.50 -7.29
N GLY A 192 4.21 -12.71 -6.78
CA GLY A 192 5.32 -13.52 -7.23
C GLY A 192 6.70 -12.97 -6.83
N THR A 193 6.81 -12.23 -5.71
CA THR A 193 8.12 -11.82 -5.19
C THR A 193 8.45 -12.47 -3.85
N THR A 194 9.75 -12.61 -3.62
CA THR A 194 10.33 -13.11 -2.38
C THR A 194 11.52 -12.26 -2.00
N GLU A 195 11.73 -12.04 -0.71
CA GLU A 195 12.82 -11.22 -0.19
C GLU A 195 13.47 -11.93 1.00
N LEU A 196 14.80 -11.99 1.00
CA LEU A 196 15.57 -12.43 2.17
C LEU A 196 16.02 -11.18 2.93
N MET A 197 15.61 -11.06 4.19
CA MET A 197 15.85 -9.89 5.04
C MET A 197 16.68 -10.28 6.26
N ASP A 198 17.66 -9.44 6.60
CA ASP A 198 18.37 -9.53 7.88
C ASP A 198 17.56 -8.89 9.01
N LEU A 199 17.42 -9.63 10.10
CA LEU A 199 16.74 -9.19 11.32
C LEU A 199 17.74 -8.55 12.28
N LYS A 200 17.31 -7.48 12.93
CA LYS A 200 18.12 -6.79 13.93
C LYS A 200 18.26 -7.68 15.17
N VAL A 201 19.46 -8.22 15.36
CA VAL A 201 19.86 -8.92 16.58
C VAL A 201 20.29 -7.89 17.62
N ILE A 202 19.68 -7.95 18.80
CA ILE A 202 20.07 -7.19 19.99
C ILE A 202 20.57 -8.22 21.00
N GLY A 203 21.84 -8.15 21.40
CA GLY A 203 22.41 -9.15 22.30
C GLY A 203 23.58 -8.63 23.09
N ASP A 204 23.84 -9.32 24.20
CA ASP A 204 24.97 -9.13 25.10
C ASP A 204 25.45 -10.51 25.60
N GLU A 205 26.28 -10.55 26.64
CA GLU A 205 26.80 -11.80 27.22
C GLU A 205 25.72 -12.78 27.71
N ARG A 206 24.47 -12.34 27.87
CA ARG A 206 23.35 -13.18 28.32
C ARG A 206 22.65 -13.90 27.16
N GLY A 207 22.88 -13.47 25.92
CA GLY A 207 22.26 -14.05 24.74
C GLY A 207 21.79 -13.02 23.72
N SER A 208 20.90 -13.46 22.83
CA SER A 208 20.39 -12.68 21.70
C SER A 208 18.87 -12.57 21.75
N LEU A 209 18.37 -11.41 21.33
CA LEU A 209 16.96 -11.05 21.21
C LEU A 209 16.71 -10.51 19.80
N ILE A 210 15.62 -10.97 19.19
CA ILE A 210 15.05 -10.36 17.99
C ILE A 210 13.60 -10.00 18.32
N ALA A 211 13.25 -8.73 18.10
CA ALA A 211 11.88 -8.25 18.23
C ALA A 211 11.23 -8.17 16.85
N LEU A 212 10.02 -8.72 16.71
CA LEU A 212 9.24 -8.69 15.48
C LEU A 212 8.02 -7.78 15.70
N GLU A 213 7.97 -6.67 14.98
CA GLU A 213 7.03 -5.58 15.20
C GLU A 213 6.34 -5.19 13.90
N GLN A 214 5.00 -5.23 13.92
CA GLN A 214 4.18 -4.81 12.79
C GLN A 214 4.46 -3.34 12.45
N GLY A 215 4.72 -3.06 11.17
CA GLY A 215 4.99 -1.71 10.68
C GLY A 215 6.44 -1.25 10.85
N LEU A 216 7.31 -2.06 11.45
CA LEU A 216 8.76 -1.82 11.50
C LEU A 216 9.53 -2.84 10.66
N ASN A 217 9.48 -4.12 11.04
CA ASN A 217 10.24 -5.19 10.37
C ASN A 217 9.37 -6.33 9.83
N ILE A 218 8.04 -6.18 9.96
CA ILE A 218 7.07 -7.05 9.33
C ILE A 218 6.30 -6.20 8.30
N PRO A 219 6.33 -6.56 7.02
CA PRO A 219 5.79 -5.72 5.94
C PRO A 219 4.27 -5.80 5.80
N PHE A 220 3.58 -6.52 6.69
CA PHE A 220 2.14 -6.72 6.67
C PHE A 220 1.56 -6.79 8.09
N ALA A 221 0.24 -6.63 8.20
CA ALA A 221 -0.46 -6.82 9.47
C ALA A 221 -0.47 -8.30 9.87
N ILE A 222 -0.07 -8.62 11.10
CA ILE A 222 -0.02 -10.02 11.55
C ILE A 222 -1.44 -10.45 11.96
N LYS A 223 -2.04 -11.37 11.22
CA LYS A 223 -3.35 -11.96 11.58
C LYS A 223 -3.23 -13.38 12.12
N ARG A 224 -2.11 -14.06 11.85
CA ARG A 224 -1.86 -15.43 12.30
C ARG A 224 -0.37 -15.69 12.49
N VAL A 225 -0.05 -16.46 13.52
CA VAL A 225 1.30 -16.95 13.81
C VAL A 225 1.23 -18.45 14.06
N TYR A 226 2.15 -19.19 13.47
CA TYR A 226 2.27 -20.63 13.70
C TYR A 226 3.73 -21.05 13.54
N TYR A 227 4.07 -22.24 14.00
CA TYR A 227 5.41 -22.80 13.84
C TYR A 227 5.33 -24.26 13.41
N ILE A 228 6.33 -24.68 12.65
CA ILE A 228 6.52 -26.06 12.20
C ILE A 228 7.72 -26.61 12.96
N TYR A 229 7.56 -27.80 13.54
CA TYR A 229 8.57 -28.47 14.36
C TYR A 229 8.38 -29.99 14.25
N ASP A 230 9.38 -30.76 14.69
CA ASP A 230 9.37 -32.25 14.68
C ASP A 230 9.09 -32.82 13.28
N THR A 231 9.70 -32.20 12.28
CA THR A 231 9.64 -32.63 10.88
C THR A 231 10.70 -33.68 10.59
N LEU A 232 10.29 -34.78 9.97
CA LEU A 232 11.20 -35.83 9.53
C LEU A 232 12.08 -35.34 8.37
N SER A 233 13.36 -35.74 8.35
CA SER A 233 14.35 -35.31 7.38
C SER A 233 13.96 -35.58 5.91
N ASP A 234 13.21 -36.65 5.66
CA ASP A 234 12.84 -37.12 4.33
C ASP A 234 11.44 -36.66 3.88
N VAL A 235 10.81 -35.75 4.63
CA VAL A 235 9.44 -35.28 4.34
C VAL A 235 9.46 -33.86 3.78
N GLY A 236 9.00 -33.74 2.53
CA GLY A 236 8.64 -32.45 1.95
C GLY A 236 7.30 -31.94 2.48
N ARG A 237 7.17 -30.63 2.65
CA ARG A 237 5.91 -29.95 3.00
C ARG A 237 5.72 -28.72 2.13
N GLY A 238 4.58 -28.05 2.27
CA GLY A 238 4.42 -26.71 1.72
C GLY A 238 3.95 -26.62 0.28
N PHE A 239 3.80 -27.74 -0.45
CA PHE A 239 3.37 -27.87 -1.86
C PHE A 239 2.04 -27.15 -2.22
N HIS A 240 2.06 -25.83 -2.20
CA HIS A 240 0.94 -24.96 -2.54
C HIS A 240 1.41 -23.52 -2.74
N ALA A 241 0.60 -22.73 -3.42
CA ALA A 241 0.65 -21.27 -3.40
C ALA A 241 -0.58 -20.71 -2.68
N HIS A 242 -0.61 -19.39 -2.49
CA HIS A 242 -1.76 -18.65 -1.97
C HIS A 242 -2.11 -17.50 -2.90
N ARG A 243 -3.41 -17.20 -3.04
CA ARG A 243 -3.86 -16.06 -3.87
C ARG A 243 -3.69 -14.73 -3.14
N ARG A 244 -3.84 -14.71 -1.82
CA ARG A 244 -3.82 -13.50 -0.99
C ARG A 244 -2.77 -13.54 0.11
N LEU A 245 -2.54 -14.70 0.75
CA LEU A 245 -1.69 -14.77 1.92
C LEU A 245 -0.23 -14.38 1.61
N GLU A 246 0.31 -13.52 2.45
CA GLU A 246 1.73 -13.21 2.56
C GLU A 246 2.28 -13.80 3.86
N GLN A 247 3.55 -14.20 3.81
CA GLN A 247 4.19 -14.89 4.91
C GLN A 247 5.61 -14.38 5.15
N MET A 248 6.04 -14.48 6.40
CA MET A 248 7.43 -14.27 6.81
C MET A 248 7.86 -15.51 7.58
N ALA A 249 8.83 -16.23 7.03
CA ALA A 249 9.36 -17.48 7.59
C ALA A 249 10.74 -17.26 8.20
N ILE A 250 10.93 -17.73 9.44
CA ILE A 250 12.17 -17.58 10.22
C ILE A 250 12.51 -18.94 10.82
N CYS A 251 13.71 -19.46 10.52
CA CYS A 251 14.20 -20.68 11.16
C CYS A 251 14.84 -20.30 12.49
N VAL A 252 14.08 -20.39 13.59
CA VAL A 252 14.52 -19.93 14.91
C VAL A 252 15.45 -20.93 15.61
N SER A 253 15.46 -22.18 15.14
CA SER A 253 16.37 -23.25 15.55
C SER A 253 16.57 -24.21 14.38
N GLY A 254 17.74 -24.83 14.29
CA GLY A 254 18.08 -25.75 13.22
C GLY A 254 18.15 -25.11 11.83
N SER A 255 17.79 -25.88 10.80
CA SER A 255 17.82 -25.43 9.41
C SER A 255 16.76 -26.13 8.55
N CYS A 256 16.37 -25.48 7.45
CA CYS A 256 15.58 -26.07 6.39
C CYS A 256 15.88 -25.40 5.04
N LYS A 257 15.40 -26.02 3.95
CA LYS A 257 15.44 -25.45 2.61
C LYS A 257 14.04 -25.20 2.10
N ILE A 258 13.82 -24.00 1.55
CA ILE A 258 12.54 -23.59 0.97
C ILE A 258 12.74 -23.40 -0.54
N VAL A 259 12.05 -24.22 -1.33
CA VAL A 259 11.91 -23.98 -2.77
C VAL A 259 10.81 -22.96 -2.95
N ILE A 260 11.06 -21.95 -3.78
CA ILE A 260 10.11 -20.92 -4.15
C ILE A 260 10.07 -20.79 -5.67
N ASP A 261 8.88 -20.61 -6.21
CA ASP A 261 8.63 -20.54 -7.64
C ASP A 261 7.57 -19.46 -7.92
N ASP A 262 7.92 -18.48 -8.73
CA ASP A 262 7.06 -17.36 -9.13
C ASP A 262 6.37 -17.58 -10.49
N GLY A 263 6.41 -18.81 -11.02
CA GLY A 263 5.92 -19.20 -12.33
C GLY A 263 6.86 -18.90 -13.50
N VAL A 264 8.01 -18.26 -13.25
CA VAL A 264 9.06 -17.95 -14.23
C VAL A 264 10.41 -18.47 -13.75
N THR A 265 10.76 -18.14 -12.51
CA THR A 265 11.98 -18.53 -11.83
C THR A 265 11.65 -19.43 -10.66
N ARG A 266 12.37 -20.53 -10.58
CA ARG A 266 12.32 -21.48 -9.46
C ARG A 266 13.68 -21.51 -8.82
N GLN A 267 13.74 -21.23 -7.52
CA GLN A 267 14.98 -21.20 -6.76
C GLN A 267 14.79 -21.85 -5.40
N GLN A 268 15.91 -22.14 -4.74
CA GLN A 268 15.95 -22.76 -3.43
C GLN A 268 16.73 -21.86 -2.47
N ILE A 269 16.13 -21.59 -1.32
CA ILE A 269 16.67 -20.72 -0.27
C ILE A 269 16.90 -21.57 0.98
N GLY A 270 18.10 -21.52 1.55
CA GLY A 270 18.39 -22.08 2.86
C GLY A 270 18.03 -21.11 3.97
N LEU A 271 17.34 -21.58 5.00
CA LEU A 271 17.14 -20.86 6.25
C LEU A 271 17.81 -21.64 7.38
N ASP A 272 18.91 -21.09 7.88
CA ASP A 272 19.82 -21.70 8.86
C ASP A 272 20.20 -20.73 10.00
N SER A 273 19.53 -19.57 10.08
CA SER A 273 19.78 -18.55 11.08
C SER A 273 18.49 -17.89 11.53
N ALA A 274 18.35 -17.73 12.86
CA ALA A 274 17.28 -16.95 13.46
C ALA A 274 17.36 -15.46 13.10
N SER A 275 18.51 -14.97 12.62
CA SER A 275 18.71 -13.59 12.20
C SER A 275 18.25 -13.30 10.77
N LYS A 276 17.67 -14.28 10.06
CA LYS A 276 17.21 -14.11 8.69
C LYS A 276 15.73 -14.45 8.57
N ALA A 277 15.02 -13.68 7.77
CA ALA A 277 13.64 -13.93 7.43
C ALA A 277 13.46 -14.03 5.93
N LEU A 278 12.68 -15.01 5.49
CA LEU A 278 12.19 -15.10 4.12
C LEU A 278 10.77 -14.53 4.05
N ILE A 279 10.61 -13.42 3.36
CA ILE A 279 9.30 -12.89 2.96
C ILE A 279 8.84 -13.63 1.72
N ILE A 280 7.65 -14.21 1.80
CA ILE A 280 6.98 -14.93 0.72
C ILE A 280 5.67 -14.20 0.44
N ARG A 281 5.58 -13.51 -0.69
CA ARG A 281 4.34 -12.85 -1.12
C ARG A 281 3.35 -13.87 -1.68
N ASN A 282 2.14 -13.41 -1.95
CA ASN A 282 1.15 -14.21 -2.64
C ASN A 282 1.63 -14.61 -4.05
N MET A 283 0.97 -15.63 -4.62
CA MET A 283 1.31 -16.20 -5.93
C MET A 283 2.76 -16.68 -6.04
N ILE A 284 3.34 -17.13 -4.92
CA ILE A 284 4.56 -17.93 -4.88
C ILE A 284 4.19 -19.36 -4.51
N TRP A 285 4.52 -20.30 -5.40
CA TRP A 285 4.53 -21.71 -5.04
C TRP A 285 5.73 -21.97 -4.14
N ARG A 286 5.51 -22.69 -3.04
CA ARG A 286 6.58 -23.00 -2.10
C ARG A 286 6.59 -24.46 -1.74
N GLU A 287 7.76 -24.93 -1.36
CA GLU A 287 7.97 -26.27 -0.83
C GLU A 287 9.06 -26.16 0.23
N MET A 288 8.98 -26.98 1.28
CA MET A 288 9.93 -26.98 2.38
C MET A 288 10.48 -28.40 2.54
N HIS A 289 11.80 -28.52 2.57
CA HIS A 289 12.54 -29.78 2.53
C HIS A 289 13.76 -29.72 3.44
N GLU A 290 14.41 -30.87 3.64
CA GLU A 290 15.71 -31.00 4.31
C GLU A 290 15.74 -30.32 5.69
N PHE A 291 14.74 -30.61 6.53
CA PHE A 291 14.69 -30.12 7.90
C PHE A 291 15.73 -30.83 8.77
N SER A 292 16.49 -30.08 9.57
CA SER A 292 17.29 -30.67 10.65
C SER A 292 16.41 -31.15 11.80
N ASP A 293 16.92 -32.10 12.61
CA ASP A 293 16.19 -32.70 13.73
C ASP A 293 15.71 -31.67 14.77
N ASP A 294 16.45 -30.57 14.92
CA ASP A 294 16.17 -29.46 15.83
C ASP A 294 15.47 -28.27 15.14
N CYS A 295 14.97 -28.46 13.92
CA CYS A 295 14.38 -27.40 13.13
C CYS A 295 13.06 -26.90 13.75
N VAL A 296 12.99 -25.58 13.96
CA VAL A 296 11.77 -24.87 14.31
C VAL A 296 11.60 -23.71 13.34
N LEU A 297 10.61 -23.81 12.46
CA LEU A 297 10.29 -22.80 11.46
C LEU A 297 9.08 -21.98 11.93
N LEU A 298 9.32 -20.77 12.40
CA LEU A 298 8.28 -19.80 12.77
C LEU A 298 7.75 -19.11 11.50
N VAL A 299 6.43 -18.99 11.40
CA VAL A 299 5.76 -18.32 10.29
C VAL A 299 4.75 -17.29 10.79
N LEU A 300 4.93 -16.04 10.36
CA LEU A 300 3.97 -14.96 10.50
C LEU A 300 3.15 -14.86 9.21
N ALA A 301 1.84 -14.60 9.32
CA ALA A 301 0.91 -14.62 8.20
C ALA A 301 0.00 -13.38 8.18
N SER A 302 -0.20 -12.81 7.00
CA SER A 302 -1.07 -11.64 6.77
C SER A 302 -2.56 -11.95 6.83
N GLU A 303 -2.95 -13.23 6.73
CA GLU A 303 -4.35 -13.69 6.74
C GLU A 303 -4.60 -14.85 7.73
N PRO A 304 -5.84 -14.95 8.28
CA PRO A 304 -6.31 -16.16 8.96
C PRO A 304 -6.24 -17.39 8.05
N TYR A 305 -6.47 -18.57 8.63
CA TYR A 305 -6.60 -19.77 7.81
C TYR A 305 -7.85 -19.70 6.92
N ASP A 306 -7.66 -19.91 5.62
CA ASP A 306 -8.73 -19.99 4.64
C ASP A 306 -8.33 -20.99 3.55
N GLU A 307 -9.03 -22.12 3.45
CA GLU A 307 -8.74 -23.16 2.44
C GLU A 307 -8.98 -22.65 1.00
N SER A 308 -9.88 -21.68 0.81
CA SER A 308 -10.17 -21.14 -0.51
C SER A 308 -9.02 -20.31 -1.09
N ASP A 309 -8.08 -19.88 -0.24
CA ASP A 309 -6.90 -19.14 -0.65
C ASP A 309 -5.82 -20.05 -1.26
N TYR A 310 -5.84 -21.34 -0.94
CA TYR A 310 -4.82 -22.30 -1.37
C TYR A 310 -4.94 -22.62 -2.87
N ILE A 311 -3.78 -22.77 -3.51
CA ILE A 311 -3.61 -23.39 -4.81
C ILE A 311 -2.74 -24.63 -4.59
N ARG A 312 -3.36 -25.81 -4.58
CA ARG A 312 -2.68 -27.09 -4.30
C ARG A 312 -2.22 -27.85 -5.53
N ASP A 313 -2.69 -27.43 -6.70
CA ASP A 313 -2.32 -28.00 -7.99
C ASP A 313 -1.30 -27.08 -8.68
N TYR A 314 -0.14 -27.64 -9.05
CA TYR A 314 0.95 -26.85 -9.62
C TYR A 314 0.60 -26.33 -11.02
N ASP A 315 -0.10 -27.13 -11.84
CA ASP A 315 -0.51 -26.69 -13.18
C ASP A 315 -1.54 -25.55 -13.11
N GLN A 316 -2.44 -25.59 -12.12
CA GLN A 316 -3.35 -24.50 -11.80
C GLN A 316 -2.58 -23.24 -11.38
N PHE A 317 -1.57 -23.39 -10.51
CA PHE A 317 -0.70 -22.28 -10.12
C PHE A 317 -0.04 -21.63 -11.34
N ILE A 318 0.59 -22.41 -12.22
CA ILE A 318 1.22 -21.90 -13.45
C ILE A 318 0.20 -21.19 -14.35
N LYS A 319 -1.03 -21.70 -14.46
CA LYS A 319 -2.09 -21.03 -15.23
C LYS A 319 -2.48 -19.69 -14.60
N GLU A 320 -2.70 -19.64 -13.28
CA GLU A 320 -3.14 -18.43 -12.58
C GLU A 320 -2.08 -17.32 -12.63
N VAL A 321 -0.79 -17.65 -12.44
CA VAL A 321 0.30 -16.67 -12.53
C VAL A 321 0.47 -16.12 -13.96
N ASN A 322 0.24 -16.94 -14.98
CA ASN A 322 0.39 -16.51 -16.37
C ASN A 322 -0.84 -15.80 -16.95
N TYR A 323 -2.02 -15.94 -16.33
CA TYR A 323 -3.24 -15.29 -16.82
C TYR A 323 -3.20 -13.76 -16.66
N GLY A 324 -2.43 -13.24 -15.69
CA GLY A 324 -2.25 -11.81 -15.44
C GLY A 324 -1.24 -11.09 -16.35
N LYS A 325 -0.53 -11.83 -17.23
CA LYS A 325 0.57 -11.32 -18.08
C LYS A 325 0.20 -11.11 -19.56
N LYS A 326 -1.09 -11.15 -19.92
CA LYS A 326 -1.57 -10.91 -21.30
C LYS A 326 -2.09 -9.50 -21.54
#